data_AF-F8GCJ0-F1
#
_entry.id   AF-F8GCJ0-F1
#
_cell.length_a   1.000
_cell.length_b   1.000
_cell.length_c   1.000
_cell.angle_alpha   90.00
_cell.angle_beta   90.00
_cell.angle_gamma   90.00
#
_symmetry.space_group_name_H-M   'P 1'
#
loop_
_entity.id
_entity.type
_entity.pdbx_description
1 polymer ?
#
loop_
_entity_poly.entity_id
_entity_poly.type
_entity_poly.pdbx_seq_one_letter_code
_entity_poly.pdbx_strand_id
1 'polypeptide(L)'
;MVPLRLSRFEIVGGVAALLAAIHVAKKNDRIDHSALILLSVAALSFLLPELVTLFSKVKKVKWGEFEAEFEKDLRKLEQKIVVAESETRTSKRSSGVSYAPLYDSYVKEYQSIVSSPLPGREKIILGAVLAERMIQETVNELELSKSGRLGARTGMQLLLEEGFITSSEVDAFEEFWKVRNTAVHGPADGLSEHQISRLLDLLWRLVKVFG
;
A
#
# COMPACT_ATOMS: atom_id res chain seq x y z
N MET A 1 45.18 8.26 16.32
CA MET A 1 44.25 9.08 17.11
C MET A 1 42.99 9.32 16.28
N VAL A 2 41.88 8.68 16.63
CA VAL A 2 40.58 8.92 15.99
C VAL A 2 39.92 10.09 16.73
N PRO A 3 39.51 11.18 16.05
CA PRO A 3 38.82 12.27 16.74
C PRO A 3 37.46 11.77 17.23
N LEU A 4 37.22 11.90 18.54
CA LEU A 4 35.91 11.67 19.16
C LEU A 4 34.91 12.67 18.57
N ARG A 5 34.10 12.23 17.60
CA ARG A 5 32.93 12.98 17.13
C ARG A 5 31.80 12.77 18.14
N LEU A 6 31.72 13.66 19.13
CA LEU A 6 30.56 13.77 20.00
C LEU A 6 29.33 14.12 19.16
N SER A 7 28.24 13.41 19.40
CA SER A 7 26.95 13.70 18.77
C SER A 7 26.40 15.03 19.28
N ARG A 8 25.58 15.71 18.48
CA ARG A 8 24.97 17.00 18.87
C ARG A 8 24.16 16.89 20.17
N PHE A 9 23.60 15.73 20.46
CA PHE A 9 22.85 15.45 21.70
C PHE A 9 23.76 15.32 22.93
N GLU A 10 24.93 14.69 22.79
CA GLU A 10 25.93 14.60 23.87
C GLU A 10 26.52 15.97 24.21
N ILE A 11 26.71 16.83 23.20
CA ILE A 11 27.18 18.20 23.42
C ILE A 11 26.13 19.01 24.19
N VAL A 12 24.86 18.95 23.77
CA VAL A 12 23.76 19.66 24.45
C VAL A 12 23.56 19.12 25.88
N GLY A 13 23.56 17.80 26.05
CA GLY A 13 23.42 17.16 27.37
C GLY A 13 24.59 17.48 28.30
N GLY A 14 25.83 17.46 27.79
CA GLY A 14 27.03 17.83 28.54
C GLY A 14 27.05 19.29 28.97
N VAL A 15 26.65 20.21 28.08
CA VAL A 15 26.53 21.65 28.39
C VAL A 15 25.43 21.90 29.43
N ALA A 16 24.27 21.25 29.29
CA ALA A 16 23.17 21.38 30.25
C ALA A 16 23.55 20.85 31.65
N ALA A 17 24.24 19.70 31.72
CA ALA A 17 24.74 19.14 32.99
C ALA A 17 25.80 20.05 33.65
N LEU A 18 26.72 20.60 32.86
CA LEU A 18 27.74 21.54 33.35
C LEU A 18 27.10 22.82 33.91
N LEU A 19 26.12 23.38 33.20
CA LEU A 19 25.37 24.55 33.67
C LEU A 19 24.59 24.26 34.96
N ALA A 20 23.98 23.08 35.08
CA ALA A 20 23.31 22.66 36.30
C ALA A 20 24.30 22.58 37.48
N ALA A 21 25.47 21.99 37.29
CA ALA A 21 26.51 21.88 38.31
C ALA A 21 27.04 23.25 38.77
N ILE A 22 27.30 24.16 37.83
CA ILE A 22 27.69 25.55 38.13
C ILE A 22 26.59 26.25 38.94
N HIS A 23 25.32 26.02 38.59
CA HIS A 23 24.20 26.64 39.28
C HIS A 23 24.06 26.15 40.72
N VAL A 24 24.20 24.84 40.95
CA VAL A 24 24.16 24.24 42.29
C VAL A 24 25.33 24.73 43.15
N ALA A 25 26.55 24.75 42.60
CA ALA A 25 27.74 25.22 43.30
C ALA A 25 27.65 26.71 43.69
N LYS A 26 27.05 27.56 42.85
CA LYS A 26 26.88 28.99 43.14
C LYS A 26 25.81 29.28 44.18
N LYS A 27 24.79 28.41 44.32
CA LYS A 27 23.65 28.61 45.23
C LYS A 27 23.79 27.95 46.60
N ASN A 28 24.96 27.42 46.93
CA ASN A 28 25.27 26.84 48.25
C ASN A 28 24.27 25.72 48.62
N ASP A 29 24.27 24.64 47.83
CA ASP A 29 23.51 23.38 47.99
C ASP A 29 21.98 23.42 47.89
N ARG A 30 21.37 24.55 47.51
CA ARG A 30 19.93 24.58 47.19
C ARG A 30 19.68 24.30 45.72
N ILE A 31 19.18 23.09 45.42
CA ILE A 31 18.67 22.74 44.10
C ILE A 31 17.41 23.59 43.83
N ASP A 32 17.53 24.50 42.85
CA ASP A 32 16.42 25.33 42.38
C ASP A 32 15.75 24.69 41.15
N HIS A 33 14.53 25.12 40.82
CA HIS A 33 13.74 24.64 39.69
C HIS A 33 14.52 24.71 38.37
N SER A 34 15.33 25.75 38.19
CA SER A 34 16.20 25.91 37.02
C SER A 34 17.27 24.83 36.90
N ALA A 35 17.88 24.41 38.02
CA ALA A 35 18.86 23.33 38.03
C ALA A 35 18.19 21.98 37.72
N LEU A 36 16.98 21.77 38.23
CA LEU A 36 16.19 20.56 37.98
C LEU A 36 15.78 20.46 36.49
N ILE A 37 15.33 21.55 35.88
CA ILE A 37 15.03 21.61 34.44
C ILE A 37 16.27 21.29 33.60
N LEU A 38 17.43 21.87 33.93
CA LEU A 38 18.68 21.61 33.21
C LEU A 38 19.12 20.14 33.34
N LEU A 39 18.94 19.54 34.51
CA LEU A 39 19.25 18.15 34.76
C LEU A 39 18.27 17.22 34.01
N SER A 40 16.98 17.57 33.93
CA SER A 40 15.99 16.87 33.10
C SER A 40 16.31 16.96 31.60
N VAL A 41 16.72 18.13 31.10
CA VAL A 41 17.14 18.31 29.69
C VAL A 41 18.39 17.50 29.40
N ALA A 42 19.37 17.47 30.32
CA ALA A 42 20.55 16.65 30.19
C ALA A 42 20.18 15.15 30.13
N ALA A 43 19.37 14.67 31.08
CA ALA A 43 18.91 13.29 31.13
C ALA A 43 18.16 12.87 29.85
N LEU A 44 17.23 13.72 29.38
CA LEU A 44 16.50 13.48 28.13
C LEU A 44 17.43 13.49 26.92
N SER A 45 18.42 14.38 26.87
CA SER A 45 19.38 14.46 25.76
C SER A 45 20.26 13.21 25.66
N PHE A 46 20.58 12.56 26.79
CA PHE A 46 21.31 11.29 26.80
C PHE A 46 20.41 10.08 26.47
N LEU A 47 19.12 10.12 26.83
CA LEU A 47 18.17 9.03 26.56
C LEU A 47 17.59 9.07 25.14
N LEU A 48 17.45 10.25 24.53
CA LEU A 48 16.86 10.43 23.20
C LEU A 48 17.56 9.61 22.10
N PRO A 49 18.90 9.53 22.02
CA PRO A 49 19.58 8.69 21.03
C PRO A 49 19.15 7.22 21.12
N GLU A 50 19.09 6.66 22.33
CA GLU A 50 18.66 5.28 22.54
C GLU A 50 17.20 5.08 22.15
N LEU A 51 16.31 5.99 22.55
CA LEU A 51 14.90 5.96 22.15
C LEU A 51 14.74 6.01 20.63
N VAL A 52 15.42 6.93 19.94
CA VAL A 52 15.40 7.04 18.48
C VAL A 52 15.88 5.74 17.82
N THR A 53 16.95 5.12 18.35
CA THR A 53 17.41 3.83 17.81
C THR A 53 16.41 2.71 18.05
N LEU A 54 15.75 2.65 19.20
CA LEU A 54 14.70 1.67 19.49
C LEU A 54 13.49 1.84 18.57
N PHE A 55 13.00 3.07 18.40
CA PHE A 55 11.91 3.36 17.46
C PHE A 55 12.29 3.01 16.02
N SER A 56 13.54 3.24 15.61
CA SER A 56 14.01 2.85 14.28
C SER A 56 14.03 1.33 14.07
N LYS A 57 14.42 0.55 15.09
CA LYS A 57 14.42 -0.93 15.04
C LYS A 57 13.00 -1.47 14.96
N VAL A 58 12.09 -0.97 15.81
CA VAL A 58 10.67 -1.38 15.81
C VAL A 58 10.01 -1.03 14.48
N LYS A 59 10.29 0.16 13.90
CA LYS A 59 9.79 0.54 12.58
C LYS A 59 10.27 -0.41 11.49
N LYS A 60 11.54 -0.81 11.51
CA LYS A 60 12.12 -1.78 10.55
C LYS A 60 11.48 -3.17 10.66
N VAL A 61 11.21 -3.66 11.87
CA VAL A 61 10.57 -4.97 12.08
C VAL A 61 9.14 -4.97 11.53
N LYS A 62 8.32 -3.98 11.90
CA LYS A 62 6.94 -3.85 11.39
C LYS A 62 6.88 -3.72 9.88
N TRP A 63 7.89 -3.08 9.29
CA TRP A 63 8.00 -2.93 7.85
C TRP A 63 8.32 -4.27 7.15
N GLY A 64 9.26 -5.05 7.69
CA GLY A 64 9.56 -6.39 7.17
C GLY A 64 8.37 -7.35 7.29
N GLU A 65 7.59 -7.25 8.37
CA GLU A 65 6.34 -8.03 8.53
C GLU A 65 5.30 -7.66 7.47
N PHE A 66 5.08 -6.36 7.23
CA PHE A 66 4.17 -5.88 6.19
C PHE A 66 4.60 -6.35 4.79
N GLU A 67 5.89 -6.23 4.46
CA GLU A 67 6.41 -6.64 3.15
C GLU A 67 6.19 -8.15 2.90
N ALA A 68 6.44 -8.97 3.92
CA ALA A 68 6.24 -10.42 3.85
C ALA A 68 4.75 -10.80 3.72
N GLU A 69 3.87 -10.13 4.45
CA GLU A 69 2.42 -10.34 4.36
C GLU A 69 1.89 -9.92 2.98
N PHE A 70 2.28 -8.76 2.50
CA PHE A 70 1.87 -8.26 1.19
C PHE A 70 2.36 -9.16 0.05
N GLU A 71 3.58 -9.67 0.14
CA GLU A 71 4.13 -10.62 -0.83
C GLU A 71 3.39 -11.97 -0.84
N LYS A 72 2.92 -12.42 0.33
CA LYS A 72 2.06 -13.61 0.43
C LYS A 72 0.70 -13.36 -0.24
N ASP A 73 0.12 -12.19 -0.01
CA ASP A 73 -1.15 -11.78 -0.61
C ASP A 73 -1.05 -11.68 -2.14
N LEU A 74 0.05 -11.13 -2.67
CA LEU A 74 0.30 -11.10 -4.12
C LEU A 74 0.37 -12.49 -4.74
N ARG A 75 1.03 -13.45 -4.08
CA ARG A 75 1.10 -14.84 -4.57
C ARG A 75 -0.26 -15.50 -4.56
N LYS A 76 -1.06 -15.25 -3.53
CA LYS A 76 -2.43 -15.77 -3.42
C LYS A 76 -3.33 -15.21 -4.52
N LEU A 77 -3.24 -13.91 -4.78
CA LEU A 77 -3.92 -13.26 -5.90
C LEU A 77 -3.50 -13.88 -7.24
N GLU A 78 -2.20 -14.04 -7.47
CA GLU A 78 -1.68 -14.65 -8.70
C GLU A 78 -2.22 -16.07 -8.92
N GLN A 79 -2.26 -16.90 -7.87
CA GLN A 79 -2.83 -18.24 -7.95
C GLN A 79 -4.32 -18.20 -8.33
N LYS A 80 -5.10 -17.29 -7.75
CA LYS A 80 -6.52 -17.11 -8.09
C LYS A 80 -6.71 -16.70 -9.55
N ILE A 81 -5.87 -15.79 -10.07
CA ILE A 81 -5.89 -15.38 -11.48
C ILE A 81 -5.54 -16.56 -12.40
N VAL A 82 -4.53 -17.36 -12.07
CA VAL A 82 -4.15 -18.53 -12.88
C VAL A 82 -5.30 -19.54 -12.97
N VAL A 83 -6.00 -19.79 -11.86
CA VAL A 83 -7.19 -20.66 -11.86
C VAL A 83 -8.29 -20.08 -12.76
N ALA A 84 -8.59 -18.80 -12.58
CA ALA A 84 -9.57 -18.08 -13.42
C ALA A 84 -9.23 -18.17 -14.92
N GLU A 85 -7.98 -17.89 -15.30
CA GLU A 85 -7.49 -18.00 -16.68
C GLU A 85 -7.66 -19.41 -17.27
N SER A 86 -7.47 -20.45 -16.45
CA SER A 86 -7.57 -21.84 -16.88
C SER A 86 -9.02 -22.27 -17.14
N GLU A 87 -9.96 -21.86 -16.29
CA GLU A 87 -11.38 -22.18 -16.42
C GLU A 87 -11.99 -21.49 -17.65
N THR A 88 -11.65 -20.22 -17.87
CA THR A 88 -12.12 -19.44 -19.02
C THR A 88 -11.76 -20.10 -20.35
N ARG A 89 -10.58 -20.72 -20.47
CA ARG A 89 -10.16 -21.44 -21.69
C ARG A 89 -10.95 -22.72 -21.94
N THR A 90 -11.52 -23.32 -20.90
CA THR A 90 -12.25 -24.59 -20.97
C THR A 90 -13.77 -24.42 -21.06
N SER A 91 -14.29 -23.25 -20.68
CA SER A 91 -15.72 -22.96 -20.66
C SER A 91 -16.25 -22.62 -22.06
N LYS A 92 -17.33 -23.30 -22.48
CA LYS A 92 -18.18 -22.86 -23.60
C LYS A 92 -19.03 -21.68 -23.09
N ARG A 93 -18.44 -20.49 -23.00
CA ARG A 93 -19.21 -19.25 -22.77
C ARG A 93 -20.26 -19.09 -23.87
N SER A 94 -21.39 -18.48 -23.53
CA SER A 94 -22.43 -18.06 -24.48
C SER A 94 -21.84 -17.08 -25.48
N SER A 95 -21.26 -17.65 -26.54
CA SER A 95 -20.55 -16.93 -27.60
C SER A 95 -21.53 -16.07 -28.39
N GLY A 96 -21.42 -14.75 -28.26
CA GLY A 96 -22.18 -13.80 -29.06
C GLY A 96 -21.77 -12.34 -28.89
N VAL A 97 -21.18 -11.96 -27.75
CA VAL A 97 -20.82 -10.56 -27.48
C VAL A 97 -19.33 -10.35 -27.75
N SER A 98 -19.03 -9.59 -28.80
CA SER A 98 -17.67 -9.17 -29.12
C SER A 98 -17.35 -7.89 -28.34
N TYR A 99 -16.67 -8.02 -27.19
CA TYR A 99 -16.20 -6.92 -26.33
C TYR A 99 -15.10 -6.03 -26.96
N ALA A 100 -14.70 -6.32 -28.21
CA ALA A 100 -13.55 -5.74 -28.91
C ALA A 100 -13.50 -4.19 -29.04
N PRO A 101 -14.61 -3.42 -29.19
CA PRO A 101 -14.48 -1.98 -29.46
C PRO A 101 -13.96 -1.15 -28.28
N LEU A 102 -14.29 -1.53 -27.03
CA LEU A 102 -13.86 -0.81 -25.83
C LEU A 102 -12.47 -1.25 -25.35
N TYR A 103 -12.09 -2.49 -25.65
CA TYR A 103 -10.82 -3.08 -25.19
C TYR A 103 -9.60 -2.23 -25.58
N ASP A 104 -9.51 -1.77 -26.83
CA ASP A 104 -8.36 -0.96 -27.29
C ASP A 104 -8.22 0.37 -26.53
N SER A 105 -9.34 0.97 -26.12
CA SER A 105 -9.34 2.21 -25.34
C SER A 105 -8.79 1.98 -23.93
N TYR A 106 -9.17 0.87 -23.29
CA TYR A 106 -8.68 0.49 -21.97
C TYR A 106 -7.22 0.08 -21.97
N VAL A 107 -6.76 -0.60 -23.02
CA VAL A 107 -5.34 -0.93 -23.22
C VAL A 107 -4.51 0.36 -23.22
N LYS A 108 -4.91 1.37 -24.00
CA LYS A 108 -4.21 2.66 -24.08
C LYS A 108 -4.25 3.39 -22.74
N GLU A 109 -5.38 3.40 -22.07
CA GLU A 109 -5.51 4.06 -20.77
C GLU A 109 -4.66 3.38 -19.71
N TYR A 110 -4.67 2.04 -19.64
CA TYR A 110 -3.81 1.26 -18.76
C TYR A 110 -2.32 1.54 -19.02
N GLN A 111 -1.90 1.54 -20.29
CA GLN A 111 -0.52 1.89 -20.66
C GLN A 111 -0.15 3.30 -20.22
N SER A 112 -1.09 4.25 -20.31
CA SER A 112 -0.86 5.62 -19.84
C SER A 112 -0.71 5.68 -18.31
N ILE A 113 -1.48 4.90 -17.55
CA ILE A 113 -1.35 4.78 -16.09
C ILE A 113 0.02 4.23 -15.71
N VAL A 114 0.44 3.10 -16.30
CA VAL A 114 1.72 2.44 -15.98
C VAL A 114 2.91 3.34 -16.31
N SER A 115 2.85 4.03 -17.46
CA SER A 115 3.92 4.90 -17.94
C SER A 115 3.92 6.30 -17.30
N SER A 116 2.89 6.64 -16.53
CA SER A 116 2.78 7.96 -15.89
C SER A 116 3.87 8.18 -14.83
N PRO A 117 4.23 9.43 -14.54
CA PRO A 117 5.15 9.77 -13.46
C PRO A 117 4.51 9.71 -12.06
N LEU A 118 3.27 9.19 -11.95
CA LEU A 118 2.54 9.16 -10.69
C LEU A 118 3.18 8.19 -9.68
N PRO A 119 3.06 8.46 -8.37
CA PRO A 119 3.40 7.50 -7.33
C PRO A 119 2.69 6.15 -7.53
N GLY A 120 3.36 5.05 -7.15
CA GLY A 120 2.83 3.70 -7.36
C GLY A 120 1.44 3.46 -6.75
N ARG A 121 1.15 4.04 -5.58
CA ARG A 121 -0.18 3.96 -4.96
C ARG A 121 -1.26 4.61 -5.82
N GLU A 122 -0.97 5.76 -6.43
CA GLU A 122 -1.91 6.44 -7.32
C GLU A 122 -2.15 5.63 -8.59
N LYS A 123 -1.10 5.00 -9.14
CA LYS A 123 -1.25 4.07 -10.27
C LYS A 123 -2.17 2.90 -9.93
N ILE A 124 -2.03 2.32 -8.74
CA ILE A 124 -2.90 1.23 -8.26
C ILE A 124 -4.36 1.70 -8.17
N ILE A 125 -4.60 2.91 -7.63
CA ILE A 125 -5.95 3.48 -7.54
C ILE A 125 -6.55 3.68 -8.93
N LEU A 126 -5.81 4.32 -9.84
CA LEU A 126 -6.27 4.57 -11.20
C LEU A 126 -6.53 3.26 -11.97
N GLY A 127 -5.65 2.28 -11.80
CA GLY A 127 -5.87 0.95 -12.37
C GLY A 127 -7.14 0.28 -11.82
N ALA A 128 -7.39 0.38 -10.52
CA ALA A 128 -8.63 -0.14 -9.94
C ALA A 128 -9.87 0.57 -10.49
N VAL A 129 -9.83 1.91 -10.59
CA VAL A 129 -10.92 2.70 -11.18
C VAL A 129 -11.19 2.30 -12.64
N LEU A 130 -10.13 2.07 -13.43
CA LEU A 130 -10.24 1.56 -14.79
C LEU A 130 -10.99 0.22 -14.80
N ALA A 131 -10.60 -0.74 -13.95
CA ALA A 131 -11.24 -2.04 -13.87
C ALA A 131 -12.73 -1.95 -13.42
N GLU A 132 -13.05 -1.10 -12.44
CA GLU A 132 -14.44 -0.86 -12.05
C GLU A 132 -15.28 -0.29 -13.19
N ARG A 133 -14.72 0.65 -13.94
CA ARG A 133 -15.39 1.25 -15.09
C ARG A 133 -15.63 0.22 -16.19
N MET A 134 -14.66 -0.66 -16.46
CA MET A 134 -14.81 -1.76 -17.40
C MET A 134 -15.97 -2.67 -17.01
N ILE A 135 -16.03 -3.12 -15.75
CA ILE A 135 -17.13 -3.96 -15.24
C ILE A 135 -18.48 -3.24 -15.43
N GLN A 136 -18.55 -1.96 -15.08
CA GLN A 136 -19.79 -1.19 -15.20
C GLN A 136 -20.23 -1.02 -16.66
N GLU A 137 -19.30 -0.72 -17.57
CA GLU A 137 -19.58 -0.57 -18.98
C GLU A 137 -20.02 -1.91 -19.59
N THR A 138 -19.36 -3.02 -19.25
CA THR A 138 -19.79 -4.38 -19.65
C THR A 138 -21.20 -4.71 -19.17
N VAL A 139 -21.52 -4.45 -17.90
CA VAL A 139 -22.86 -4.68 -17.35
C VAL A 139 -23.93 -3.82 -18.04
N ASN A 140 -23.58 -2.59 -18.43
CA ASN A 140 -24.48 -1.69 -19.14
C ASN A 140 -24.69 -2.14 -20.60
N GLU A 141 -23.63 -2.54 -21.30
CA GLU A 141 -23.70 -3.04 -22.69
C GLU A 141 -24.53 -4.32 -22.80
N LEU A 142 -24.49 -5.16 -21.76
CA LEU A 142 -25.29 -6.37 -21.67
C LEU A 142 -26.71 -6.12 -21.16
N GLU A 143 -27.08 -4.87 -20.88
CA GLU A 143 -28.39 -4.46 -20.35
C GLU A 143 -28.80 -5.20 -19.05
N LEU A 144 -27.83 -5.66 -18.26
CA LEU A 144 -28.08 -6.44 -17.04
C LEU A 144 -28.55 -5.57 -15.88
N SER A 145 -28.27 -4.26 -15.93
CA SER A 145 -28.74 -3.30 -14.93
C SER A 145 -29.94 -2.50 -15.43
N LYS A 146 -31.03 -2.52 -14.67
CA LYS A 146 -32.23 -1.71 -14.93
C LYS A 146 -32.13 -0.29 -14.37
N SER A 147 -31.12 0.04 -13.56
CA SER A 147 -30.98 1.35 -12.95
C SER A 147 -29.57 1.67 -12.45
N GLY A 148 -29.07 2.84 -12.84
CA GLY A 148 -27.98 3.56 -12.16
C GLY A 148 -26.59 2.94 -12.20
N ARG A 149 -25.63 3.67 -11.61
CA ARG A 149 -24.26 3.18 -11.37
C ARG A 149 -24.29 2.10 -10.30
N LEU A 150 -23.82 0.90 -10.65
CA LEU A 150 -23.64 -0.21 -9.72
C LEU A 150 -22.22 -0.18 -9.15
N GLY A 151 -22.04 -0.78 -7.96
CA GLY A 151 -20.69 -1.05 -7.47
C GLY A 151 -20.05 -2.18 -8.27
N ALA A 152 -18.72 -2.15 -8.44
CA ALA A 152 -18.01 -3.17 -9.22
C ALA A 152 -18.28 -4.61 -8.71
N ARG A 153 -18.35 -4.81 -7.39
CA ARG A 153 -18.74 -6.10 -6.81
C ARG A 153 -20.13 -6.58 -7.23
N THR A 154 -21.10 -5.67 -7.27
CA THR A 154 -22.46 -5.98 -7.73
C THR A 154 -22.46 -6.30 -9.21
N GLY A 155 -21.70 -5.55 -10.02
CA GLY A 155 -21.54 -5.84 -11.44
C GLY A 155 -20.93 -7.22 -11.68
N MET A 156 -19.90 -7.59 -10.93
CA MET A 156 -19.29 -8.92 -10.97
C MET A 156 -20.28 -10.04 -10.64
N GLN A 157 -21.14 -9.84 -9.63
CA GLN A 157 -22.15 -10.86 -9.30
C GLN A 157 -23.21 -11.00 -10.40
N LEU A 158 -23.67 -9.90 -11.00
CA LEU A 158 -24.59 -9.97 -12.13
C LEU A 158 -23.98 -10.71 -13.33
N LEU A 159 -22.72 -10.44 -13.65
CA LEU A 159 -22.01 -11.14 -14.72
C LEU A 159 -21.89 -12.65 -14.43
N LEU A 160 -21.73 -13.05 -13.16
CA LEU A 160 -21.69 -14.45 -12.74
C LEU A 160 -23.08 -15.10 -12.85
N GLU A 161 -24.12 -14.44 -12.34
CA GLU A 161 -25.50 -14.94 -12.35
C GLU A 161 -26.00 -15.20 -13.77
N GLU A 162 -25.60 -14.35 -14.70
CA GLU A 162 -25.95 -14.46 -16.13
C GLU A 162 -24.96 -15.35 -16.93
N GLY A 163 -23.95 -15.92 -16.26
CA GLY A 163 -23.03 -16.89 -16.84
C GLY A 163 -21.98 -16.31 -17.81
N PHE A 164 -21.74 -14.99 -17.78
CA PHE A 164 -20.68 -14.35 -18.57
C PHE A 164 -19.29 -14.60 -17.99
N ILE A 165 -19.20 -14.74 -16.67
CA ILE A 165 -17.96 -15.05 -15.95
C ILE A 165 -18.16 -16.25 -14.99
N THR A 166 -17.07 -16.87 -14.56
CA THR A 166 -17.04 -17.97 -13.59
C THR A 166 -16.86 -17.46 -12.17
N SER A 167 -17.20 -18.30 -11.20
CA SER A 167 -16.98 -18.03 -9.78
C SER A 167 -15.51 -17.78 -9.46
N SER A 168 -14.59 -18.44 -10.18
CA SER A 168 -13.14 -18.26 -9.97
C SER A 168 -12.66 -16.88 -10.40
N GLU A 169 -13.29 -16.28 -11.41
CA GLU A 169 -12.97 -14.91 -11.82
C GLU A 169 -13.50 -13.87 -10.79
N VAL A 170 -14.70 -14.09 -10.23
CA VAL A 170 -15.23 -13.30 -9.10
C VAL A 170 -14.30 -13.39 -7.88
N ASP A 171 -13.87 -14.60 -7.53
CA ASP A 171 -12.91 -14.84 -6.45
C ASP A 171 -11.59 -14.09 -6.66
N ALA A 172 -11.06 -14.09 -7.88
CA ALA A 172 -9.85 -13.37 -8.23
C ALA A 172 -10.02 -11.85 -8.10
N PHE A 173 -11.18 -11.32 -8.50
CA PHE A 173 -11.50 -9.91 -8.31
C PHE A 173 -11.62 -9.52 -6.83
N GLU A 174 -12.28 -10.33 -6.01
CA GLU A 174 -12.38 -10.07 -4.57
C GLU A 174 -11.02 -10.12 -3.88
N GLU A 175 -10.15 -11.04 -4.28
CA GLU A 175 -8.78 -11.09 -3.78
C GLU A 175 -7.99 -9.85 -4.23
N PHE A 176 -8.12 -9.43 -5.49
CA PHE A 176 -7.50 -8.19 -5.97
C PHE A 176 -7.96 -6.99 -5.14
N TRP A 177 -9.26 -6.89 -4.84
CA TRP A 177 -9.82 -5.81 -4.05
C TRP A 177 -9.20 -5.74 -2.64
N LYS A 178 -8.95 -6.89 -2.01
CA LYS A 178 -8.25 -6.98 -0.72
C LYS A 178 -6.82 -6.50 -0.83
N VAL A 179 -6.04 -7.01 -1.79
CA VAL A 179 -4.63 -6.63 -1.99
C VAL A 179 -4.52 -5.12 -2.28
N ARG A 180 -5.40 -4.58 -3.12
CA ARG A 180 -5.50 -3.16 -3.42
C ARG A 180 -5.75 -2.33 -2.15
N ASN A 181 -6.68 -2.76 -1.29
CA ASN A 181 -6.94 -2.04 -0.04
C ASN A 181 -5.72 -2.08 0.89
N THR A 182 -5.02 -3.21 1.00
CA THR A 182 -3.76 -3.30 1.75
C THR A 182 -2.71 -2.35 1.17
N ALA A 183 -2.56 -2.28 -0.15
CA ALA A 183 -1.61 -1.38 -0.81
C ALA A 183 -1.95 0.11 -0.61
N VAL A 184 -3.24 0.47 -0.74
CA VAL A 184 -3.72 1.86 -0.66
C VAL A 184 -3.77 2.38 0.78
N HIS A 185 -4.06 1.52 1.75
CA HIS A 185 -4.17 1.92 3.16
C HIS A 185 -2.96 1.52 4.02
N GLY A 186 -2.00 0.78 3.46
CA GLY A 186 -0.76 0.39 4.13
C GLY A 186 0.20 1.56 4.40
N PRO A 187 1.40 1.28 4.90
CA PRO A 187 2.43 2.29 5.13
C PRO A 187 2.81 3.01 3.81
N ALA A 188 3.05 4.33 3.85
CA ALA A 188 3.37 5.12 2.65
C ALA A 188 4.64 4.65 1.92
N ASP A 189 5.67 4.23 2.69
CA ASP A 189 6.92 3.67 2.17
C ASP A 189 6.88 2.12 2.10
N GLY A 190 5.69 1.53 2.21
CA GLY A 190 5.52 0.09 2.45
C GLY A 190 5.68 -0.79 1.20
N LEU A 191 5.58 -0.23 0.01
CA LEU A 191 5.54 -0.98 -1.24
C LEU A 191 6.79 -0.75 -2.07
N SER A 192 7.45 -1.83 -2.47
CA SER A 192 8.52 -1.77 -3.46
C SER A 192 7.96 -1.55 -4.88
N GLU A 193 8.76 -0.94 -5.75
CA GLU A 193 8.42 -0.78 -7.18
C GLU A 193 8.12 -2.11 -7.87
N HIS A 194 8.80 -3.19 -7.45
CA HIS A 194 8.53 -4.55 -7.91
C HIS A 194 7.11 -5.02 -7.53
N GLN A 195 6.71 -4.81 -6.28
CA GLN A 195 5.37 -5.16 -5.80
C GLN A 195 4.27 -4.34 -6.49
N ILE A 196 4.50 -3.04 -6.70
CA ILE A 196 3.59 -2.17 -7.45
C ILE A 196 3.42 -2.68 -8.87
N SER A 197 4.53 -2.92 -9.57
CA SER A 197 4.52 -3.39 -10.96
C SER A 197 3.80 -4.74 -11.08
N ARG A 198 4.07 -5.66 -10.16
CA ARG A 198 3.41 -6.98 -10.12
C ARG A 198 1.92 -6.86 -9.85
N LEU A 199 1.48 -6.01 -8.91
CA LEU A 199 0.05 -5.80 -8.66
C LEU A 199 -0.65 -5.22 -9.89
N LEU A 200 -0.04 -4.26 -10.58
CA LEU A 200 -0.59 -3.67 -11.79
C LEU A 200 -0.67 -4.71 -12.93
N ASP A 201 0.32 -5.58 -13.08
CA ASP A 201 0.28 -6.68 -14.05
C ASP A 201 -0.83 -7.68 -13.73
N LEU A 202 -0.97 -8.08 -12.47
CA LEU A 202 -2.05 -8.98 -12.03
C LEU A 202 -3.43 -8.37 -12.26
N LEU A 203 -3.60 -7.08 -11.98
CA LEU A 203 -4.82 -6.34 -12.32
C LEU A 203 -5.12 -6.42 -13.82
N TRP A 204 -4.11 -6.22 -14.66
CA TRP A 204 -4.28 -6.25 -16.11
C TRP A 204 -4.65 -7.64 -16.63
N ARG A 205 -4.01 -8.68 -16.11
CA ARG A 205 -4.35 -10.08 -16.42
C ARG A 205 -5.78 -10.39 -16.02
N LEU A 206 -6.20 -9.98 -14.83
CA LEU A 206 -7.57 -10.13 -14.35
C LEU A 206 -8.56 -9.43 -15.29
N VAL A 207 -8.27 -8.20 -15.70
CA VAL A 207 -9.10 -7.43 -16.65
C VAL A 207 -9.25 -8.13 -18.01
N LYS A 208 -8.17 -8.73 -18.54
CA LYS A 208 -8.21 -9.49 -19.81
C LYS A 208 -9.02 -10.78 -19.74
N VAL A 209 -9.23 -11.31 -18.54
CA VAL A 209 -10.03 -12.51 -18.35
C VAL A 209 -11.53 -12.18 -18.45
N PHE A 210 -11.88 -10.92 -18.12
CA PHE A 210 -13.23 -10.38 -18.16
C PHE A 210 -13.65 -9.76 -19.50
N GLY A 211 -12.74 -9.11 -20.22
CA GLY A 211 -12.99 -8.48 -21.53
C GLY A 211 -12.53 -9.36 -22.68
#